data_AF-A0A1F5DEU8-F1
#
_entry.id   AF-A0A1F5DEU8-F1
#
_cell.length_a   1.000
_cell.length_b   1.000
_cell.length_c   1.000
_cell.angle_alpha   90.00
_cell.angle_beta   90.00
_cell.angle_gamma   90.00
#
_symmetry.space_group_name_H-M   'P 1'
#
loop_
_entity.id
_entity.type
_entity.pdbx_description
1 polymer ?
#
loop_
_entity_poly.entity_id
_entity_poly.type
_entity_poly.pdbx_seq_one_letter_code
_entity_poly.pdbx_strand_id
1 'polypeptide(L)'
;MAATEKTLVICIDGDDDIGNKAGVETPVVGREENIQAATKLAISDPEEADANAMFGAVKLYDRLVRDYPDEGFQIATIGGSSSGGVEADRKMIRELNEVLRGYDASGAILVTDGFADEALLPIVQSRVPITSIHHVVVKHSERIEETWAVIFRYLRMLVEDPYYSRVSLGVPGVLLVIFGFLIASNQVENAGMVTAFVLGIVLFIKGFGLEQRIVAIRPRLPPSDRFLTLISGGIGVILAILGCYQGITYAWKFLPPDVKPFWEIGFWVGQLPNLAGAFFVRGTDLIVLGAAIALIGDGARHYLQKAYVKIWENMVGLIFLFWMRLIVLESAEILINPETPLTLFSPLVLYTVAGVTTIIIAVIIVYRRYGREFFPYPLRQDA
;
A
#
# COMPACT_ATOMS: atom_id res chain seq x y z
N MET A 1 -0.12 -59.16 -46.08
CA MET A 1 -0.35 -59.29 -44.63
C MET A 1 0.11 -57.98 -44.03
N ALA A 2 -0.80 -57.14 -43.56
CA ALA A 2 -0.44 -55.85 -42.97
C ALA A 2 0.43 -56.13 -41.74
N ALA A 3 1.60 -55.50 -41.65
CA ALA A 3 2.42 -55.59 -40.46
C ALA A 3 1.58 -55.08 -39.30
N THR A 4 1.31 -55.95 -38.32
CA THR A 4 0.64 -55.56 -37.08
C THR A 4 1.51 -54.49 -36.46
N GLU A 5 1.05 -53.24 -36.40
CA GLU A 5 1.82 -52.18 -35.77
C GLU A 5 2.05 -52.55 -34.31
N LYS A 6 3.33 -52.59 -33.91
CA LYS A 6 3.75 -52.97 -32.57
C LYS A 6 4.22 -51.72 -31.83
N THR A 7 3.49 -51.35 -30.79
CA THR A 7 3.76 -50.15 -30.01
C THR A 7 4.20 -50.51 -28.59
N LEU A 8 5.33 -49.96 -28.17
CA LEU A 8 5.87 -50.15 -26.82
C LEU A 8 5.51 -48.96 -25.93
N VAL A 9 4.77 -49.18 -24.85
CA VAL A 9 4.56 -48.17 -23.81
C VAL A 9 5.73 -48.24 -22.84
N ILE A 10 6.52 -47.17 -22.76
CA ILE A 10 7.74 -47.10 -21.95
C ILE A 10 7.51 -46.14 -20.80
N CYS A 11 7.70 -46.60 -19.56
CA CYS A 11 7.89 -45.74 -18.40
C CYS A 11 9.39 -45.62 -18.13
N ILE A 12 9.88 -44.42 -17.84
CA ILE A 12 11.27 -44.19 -17.46
C ILE A 12 11.31 -43.90 -15.96
N ASP A 13 12.26 -44.52 -15.28
CA ASP A 13 12.72 -44.19 -13.94
C ASP A 13 14.19 -43.76 -14.08
N GLY A 14 14.46 -42.44 -14.04
CA GLY A 14 15.76 -41.88 -14.40
C GLY A 14 16.87 -42.12 -13.37
N ASP A 15 16.54 -42.14 -12.08
CA ASP A 15 17.47 -42.24 -10.95
C ASP A 15 17.43 -43.60 -10.22
N ASP A 16 16.73 -44.57 -10.79
CA ASP A 16 16.68 -45.97 -10.35
C ASP A 16 15.96 -46.14 -9.01
N ASP A 17 14.92 -45.35 -8.76
CA ASP A 17 14.12 -45.43 -7.53
C ASP A 17 13.39 -46.77 -7.39
N ILE A 18 13.01 -47.40 -8.51
CA ILE A 18 12.50 -48.78 -8.54
C ILE A 18 13.55 -49.76 -8.01
N GLY A 19 14.80 -49.63 -8.45
CA GLY A 19 15.90 -50.48 -8.01
C GLY A 19 16.29 -50.22 -6.55
N ASN A 20 16.45 -48.95 -6.19
CA ASN A 20 16.99 -48.54 -4.89
C ASN A 20 15.97 -48.62 -3.75
N LYS A 21 14.73 -48.17 -3.99
CA LYS A 21 13.69 -48.10 -2.96
C LYS A 21 12.82 -49.37 -2.96
N ALA A 22 12.41 -49.86 -4.12
CA ALA A 22 11.53 -51.03 -4.21
C ALA A 22 12.27 -52.39 -4.27
N GLY A 23 13.58 -52.38 -4.54
CA GLY A 23 14.39 -53.60 -4.67
C GLY A 23 13.97 -54.47 -5.86
N VAL A 24 13.45 -53.86 -6.93
CA VAL A 24 13.01 -54.55 -8.14
C VAL A 24 14.05 -54.34 -9.24
N GLU A 25 14.49 -55.43 -9.88
CA GLU A 25 15.43 -55.34 -11.01
C GLU A 25 14.72 -54.84 -12.27
N THR A 26 15.30 -53.80 -12.88
CA THR A 26 14.91 -53.25 -14.19
C THR A 26 15.72 -53.93 -15.31
N PRO A 27 15.16 -54.12 -16.53
CA PRO A 27 13.87 -53.62 -17.01
C PRO A 27 12.69 -54.53 -16.61
N VAL A 28 11.57 -53.91 -16.24
CA VAL A 28 10.32 -54.62 -15.89
C VAL A 28 9.43 -54.69 -17.13
N VAL A 29 9.29 -55.87 -17.71
CA VAL A 29 8.50 -56.08 -18.94
C VAL A 29 7.22 -56.86 -18.63
N GLY A 30 6.09 -56.35 -19.12
CA GLY A 30 4.79 -57.00 -18.95
C GLY A 30 3.87 -56.27 -17.99
N ARG A 31 2.56 -56.40 -18.23
CA ARG A 31 1.54 -55.65 -17.50
C ARG A 31 1.54 -55.97 -16.01
N GLU A 32 1.57 -57.26 -15.67
CA GLU A 32 1.43 -57.72 -14.29
C GLU A 32 2.69 -57.41 -13.47
N GLU A 33 3.86 -57.60 -14.09
CA GLU A 33 5.16 -57.29 -13.54
C GLU A 33 5.28 -55.79 -13.21
N ASN A 34 4.79 -54.92 -14.10
CA ASN A 34 4.73 -53.48 -13.87
C ASN A 34 3.79 -53.08 -12.73
N ILE A 35 2.62 -53.74 -12.61
CA ILE A 35 1.72 -53.51 -11.47
C ILE A 35 2.38 -53.91 -10.16
N GLN A 36 3.06 -55.06 -10.11
CA GLN A 36 3.74 -55.53 -8.92
C GLN A 36 4.91 -54.64 -8.52
N ALA A 37 5.71 -54.19 -9.49
CA ALA A 37 6.82 -53.27 -9.26
C ALA A 37 6.33 -51.90 -8.75
N ALA A 38 5.32 -51.32 -9.41
CA ALA A 38 4.70 -50.06 -8.98
C ALA A 38 4.09 -50.16 -7.57
N THR A 39 3.44 -51.29 -7.26
CA THR A 39 2.86 -51.55 -5.93
C THR A 39 3.94 -51.64 -4.86
N LYS A 40 5.06 -52.33 -5.14
CA LYS A 40 6.20 -52.38 -4.21
C LYS A 40 6.81 -51.00 -3.98
N LEU A 41 7.00 -50.20 -5.04
CA LEU A 41 7.53 -48.86 -4.93
C LEU A 41 6.61 -47.95 -4.11
N ALA A 42 5.30 -47.94 -4.41
CA ALA A 42 4.32 -47.16 -3.66
C ALA A 42 4.19 -47.57 -2.17
N ILE A 43 4.44 -48.84 -1.84
CA ILE A 43 4.48 -49.30 -0.45
C ILE A 43 5.76 -48.85 0.26
N SER A 44 6.91 -48.87 -0.43
CA SER A 44 8.20 -48.47 0.14
C SER A 44 8.32 -46.96 0.30
N ASP A 45 7.86 -46.20 -0.68
CA ASP A 45 7.89 -44.74 -0.70
C ASP A 45 6.59 -44.19 -1.32
N PRO A 46 5.57 -43.92 -0.49
CA PRO A 46 4.29 -43.40 -0.97
C PRO A 46 4.34 -41.99 -1.57
N GLU A 47 5.44 -41.25 -1.36
CA GLU A 47 5.60 -39.90 -1.90
C GLU A 47 6.25 -39.89 -3.29
N GLU A 48 6.74 -41.05 -3.77
CA GLU A 48 7.41 -41.16 -5.05
C GLU A 48 6.44 -41.06 -6.24
N ALA A 49 6.80 -40.26 -7.24
CA ALA A 49 5.97 -39.99 -8.39
C ALA A 49 6.06 -41.10 -9.45
N ASP A 50 7.20 -41.80 -9.54
CA ASP A 50 7.44 -42.91 -10.48
C ASP A 50 6.41 -44.04 -10.37
N ALA A 51 5.98 -44.38 -9.15
CA ALA A 51 4.97 -45.42 -8.95
C ALA A 51 3.67 -45.07 -9.67
N ASN A 52 3.27 -43.80 -9.65
CA ASN A 52 2.08 -43.33 -10.36
C ASN A 52 2.32 -43.25 -11.87
N ALA A 53 3.53 -42.92 -12.33
CA ALA A 53 3.90 -42.99 -13.74
C ALA A 53 3.72 -44.41 -14.29
N MET A 54 4.20 -45.42 -13.55
CA MET A 54 4.02 -46.84 -13.90
C MET A 54 2.54 -47.24 -13.94
N PHE A 55 1.73 -46.83 -12.95
CA PHE A 55 0.27 -47.07 -12.99
C PHE A 55 -0.40 -46.35 -14.17
N GLY A 56 0.07 -45.15 -14.51
CA GLY A 56 -0.36 -44.40 -15.68
C GLY A 56 -0.04 -45.14 -16.99
N ALA A 57 1.14 -45.73 -17.09
CA ALA A 57 1.56 -46.55 -18.21
C ALA A 57 0.71 -47.82 -18.35
N VAL A 58 0.43 -48.53 -17.25
CA VAL A 58 -0.47 -49.69 -17.24
C VAL A 58 -1.88 -49.31 -17.71
N LYS A 59 -2.42 -48.20 -17.20
CA LYS A 59 -3.74 -47.69 -17.59
C LYS A 59 -3.79 -47.33 -19.08
N LEU A 60 -2.72 -46.74 -19.61
CA LEU A 60 -2.59 -46.41 -21.02
C LEU A 60 -2.53 -47.67 -21.87
N TYR A 61 -1.71 -48.65 -21.49
CA TYR A 61 -1.64 -49.96 -22.13
C TYR A 61 -3.03 -50.64 -22.19
N ASP A 62 -3.75 -50.71 -21.07
CA ASP A 62 -5.09 -51.33 -21.02
C ASP A 62 -6.09 -50.62 -21.93
N ARG A 63 -6.00 -49.28 -22.02
CA ARG A 63 -6.82 -48.50 -22.95
C ARG A 63 -6.46 -48.82 -24.39
N LEU A 64 -5.18 -48.87 -24.75
CA LEU A 64 -4.73 -49.11 -26.13
C LEU A 64 -5.12 -50.50 -26.62
N VAL A 65 -4.91 -51.55 -25.81
CA VAL A 65 -5.32 -52.93 -26.13
C VAL A 65 -6.83 -53.03 -26.37
N ARG A 66 -7.63 -52.27 -25.61
CA ARG A 66 -9.08 -52.26 -25.76
C ARG A 66 -9.55 -51.47 -26.97
N ASP A 67 -8.97 -50.30 -27.20
CA ASP A 67 -9.42 -49.36 -28.23
C ASP A 67 -8.89 -49.75 -29.63
N TYR A 68 -7.75 -50.48 -29.70
CA TYR A 68 -7.10 -50.94 -30.93
C TYR A 68 -6.78 -52.45 -30.89
N PRO A 69 -7.78 -53.35 -30.96
CA PRO A 69 -7.57 -54.79 -30.80
C PRO A 69 -6.76 -55.46 -31.92
N ASP A 70 -6.59 -54.79 -33.06
CA ASP A 70 -5.85 -55.30 -34.21
C ASP A 70 -4.34 -54.94 -34.17
N GLU A 71 -3.90 -54.18 -33.16
CA GLU A 71 -2.51 -53.75 -32.96
C GLU A 71 -1.83 -54.51 -31.82
N GLY A 72 -0.50 -54.62 -31.88
CA GLY A 72 0.29 -55.21 -30.81
C GLY A 72 0.75 -54.16 -29.82
N PHE A 73 0.49 -54.36 -28.54
CA PHE A 73 1.02 -53.50 -27.48
C PHE A 73 1.86 -54.30 -26.50
N GLN A 74 2.90 -53.66 -25.98
CA GLN A 74 3.71 -54.15 -24.86
C GLN A 74 3.99 -52.99 -23.91
N ILE A 75 4.15 -53.28 -22.62
CA ILE A 75 4.59 -52.31 -21.62
C ILE A 75 5.94 -52.73 -21.04
N ALA A 76 6.82 -51.75 -20.85
CA ALA A 76 8.08 -51.92 -20.16
C ALA A 76 8.42 -50.68 -19.32
N THR A 77 9.03 -50.89 -18.16
CA THR A 77 9.65 -49.83 -17.37
C THR A 77 11.15 -50.05 -17.36
N ILE A 78 11.89 -49.00 -17.71
CA ILE A 78 13.36 -49.01 -17.78
C ILE A 78 13.92 -48.08 -16.71
N GLY A 79 15.01 -48.51 -16.08
CA GLY A 79 15.69 -47.77 -15.02
C GLY A 79 17.01 -47.16 -15.49
N GLY A 80 17.33 -45.99 -14.94
CA GLY A 80 18.65 -45.39 -14.98
C GLY A 80 19.52 -45.92 -13.84
N SER A 81 20.40 -45.08 -13.32
CA SER A 81 21.28 -45.42 -12.18
C SER A 81 21.35 -44.24 -11.22
N SER A 82 21.39 -44.53 -9.92
CA SER A 82 21.50 -43.50 -8.87
C SER A 82 22.78 -42.67 -8.90
N SER A 83 23.82 -43.12 -9.60
CA SER A 83 25.04 -42.33 -9.82
C SER A 83 24.85 -41.20 -10.85
N GLY A 84 23.75 -41.26 -11.63
CA GLY A 84 23.41 -40.28 -12.66
C GLY A 84 24.40 -40.21 -13.82
N GLY A 85 24.16 -39.27 -14.73
CA GLY A 85 25.05 -38.98 -15.86
C GLY A 85 25.27 -40.16 -16.81
N VAL A 86 26.49 -40.29 -17.33
CA VAL A 86 26.81 -41.23 -18.43
C VAL A 86 26.54 -42.70 -18.07
N GLU A 87 26.63 -43.07 -16.79
CA GLU A 87 26.38 -44.45 -16.36
C GLU A 87 24.89 -44.79 -16.38
N ALA A 88 24.04 -43.86 -15.93
CA ALA A 88 22.59 -43.96 -16.03
C ALA A 88 22.13 -44.06 -17.50
N ASP A 89 22.63 -43.18 -18.37
CA ASP A 89 22.33 -43.20 -19.81
C ASP A 89 22.72 -44.55 -20.44
N ARG A 90 23.90 -45.08 -20.07
CA ARG A 90 24.36 -46.38 -20.58
C ARG A 90 23.53 -47.55 -20.08
N LYS A 91 23.09 -47.53 -18.81
CA LYS A 91 22.21 -48.58 -18.25
C LYS A 91 20.87 -48.57 -18.97
N MET A 92 20.25 -47.40 -19.07
CA MET A 92 18.98 -47.20 -19.78
C MET A 92 19.03 -47.67 -21.23
N ILE A 93 20.11 -47.36 -21.97
CA ILE A 93 20.29 -47.87 -23.34
C ILE A 93 20.41 -49.40 -23.36
N ARG A 94 21.12 -50.02 -22.42
CA ARG A 94 21.25 -51.49 -22.36
C ARG A 94 19.89 -52.14 -22.13
N GLU A 95 19.14 -51.64 -21.16
CA GLU A 95 17.81 -52.15 -20.81
C GLU A 95 16.82 -51.95 -21.95
N LEU A 96 16.79 -50.77 -22.58
CA LEU A 96 15.94 -50.53 -23.74
C LEU A 96 16.27 -51.51 -24.89
N ASN A 97 17.56 -51.76 -25.16
CA ASN A 97 17.94 -52.75 -26.18
C ASN A 97 17.54 -54.18 -25.80
N GLU A 98 17.53 -54.52 -24.51
CA GLU A 98 17.07 -55.82 -24.03
C GLU A 98 15.56 -56.00 -24.26
N VAL A 99 14.77 -54.98 -23.92
CA VAL A 99 13.31 -54.97 -24.19
C VAL A 99 13.04 -55.10 -25.69
N LEU A 100 13.76 -54.35 -26.54
CA LEU A 100 13.56 -54.37 -27.99
C LEU A 100 13.99 -55.67 -28.66
N ARG A 101 14.94 -56.43 -28.07
CA ARG A 101 15.26 -57.78 -28.53
C ARG A 101 14.11 -58.76 -28.27
N GLY A 102 13.39 -58.59 -27.16
CA GLY A 102 12.22 -59.39 -26.83
C GLY A 102 10.97 -58.97 -27.59
N TYR A 103 10.86 -57.68 -27.92
CA TYR A 103 9.70 -57.10 -28.58
C TYR A 103 10.11 -56.04 -29.61
N ASP A 104 10.12 -56.43 -30.89
CA ASP A 104 10.46 -55.55 -32.02
C ASP A 104 9.34 -54.54 -32.29
N ALA A 105 9.38 -53.42 -31.57
CA ALA A 105 8.40 -52.34 -31.65
C ALA A 105 8.69 -51.39 -32.81
N SER A 106 7.64 -51.07 -33.58
CA SER A 106 7.68 -50.10 -34.68
C SER A 106 7.58 -48.66 -34.18
N GLY A 107 7.07 -48.45 -32.95
CA GLY A 107 6.98 -47.16 -32.29
C GLY A 107 6.89 -47.28 -30.77
N ALA A 108 7.16 -46.20 -30.06
CA ALA A 108 7.04 -46.14 -28.61
C ALA A 108 6.20 -44.95 -28.14
N ILE A 109 5.42 -45.18 -27.08
CA ILE A 109 4.73 -44.13 -26.34
C ILE A 109 5.44 -43.97 -25.00
N LEU A 110 5.98 -42.78 -24.76
CA LEU A 110 6.69 -42.50 -23.53
C LEU A 110 5.74 -42.00 -22.44
N VAL A 111 5.86 -42.55 -21.24
CA VAL A 111 5.16 -42.12 -20.03
C VAL A 111 6.18 -41.59 -19.03
N THR A 112 6.01 -40.35 -18.59
CA THR A 112 6.91 -39.65 -17.67
C THR A 112 6.10 -38.80 -16.69
N ASP A 113 6.61 -38.58 -15.49
CA ASP A 113 6.01 -37.75 -14.44
C ASP A 113 6.55 -36.31 -14.37
N GLY A 114 7.64 -35.98 -15.10
CA GLY A 114 8.32 -34.70 -14.94
C GLY A 114 9.18 -34.23 -16.11
N PHE A 115 9.58 -32.95 -16.04
CA PHE A 115 10.45 -32.30 -17.04
C PHE A 115 11.90 -32.80 -17.00
N ALA A 116 12.33 -33.44 -15.90
CA ALA A 116 13.70 -33.96 -15.77
C ALA A 116 13.95 -35.13 -16.74
N ASP A 117 12.94 -35.96 -17.01
CA ASP A 117 13.03 -37.09 -17.92
C ASP A 117 12.90 -36.72 -19.39
N GLU A 118 12.40 -35.52 -19.71
CA GLU A 118 12.39 -35.03 -21.10
C GLU A 118 13.81 -34.90 -21.66
N ALA A 119 14.81 -34.68 -20.80
CA ALA A 119 16.21 -34.69 -21.19
C ALA A 119 16.67 -36.06 -21.74
N LEU A 120 15.95 -37.14 -21.40
CA LEU A 120 16.23 -38.52 -21.81
C LEU A 120 15.52 -38.89 -23.12
N LEU A 121 14.60 -38.05 -23.62
CA LEU A 121 13.90 -38.26 -24.89
C LEU A 121 14.84 -38.55 -26.07
N PRO A 122 15.94 -37.79 -26.29
CA PRO A 122 16.84 -38.04 -27.41
C PRO A 122 17.51 -39.42 -27.34
N ILE A 123 17.71 -39.94 -26.12
CA ILE A 123 18.36 -41.24 -25.89
C ILE A 123 17.42 -42.36 -26.33
N VAL A 124 16.15 -42.31 -25.91
CA VAL A 124 15.14 -43.31 -26.31
C VAL A 124 14.83 -43.20 -27.81
N GLN A 125 14.67 -41.98 -28.32
CA GLN A 125 14.38 -41.71 -29.73
C GLN A 125 15.48 -42.22 -30.67
N SER A 126 16.72 -42.34 -30.19
CA SER A 126 17.83 -42.92 -30.97
C SER A 126 17.67 -44.41 -31.30
N ARG A 127 16.77 -45.13 -30.60
CA ARG A 127 16.55 -46.58 -30.77
C ARG A 127 15.18 -46.91 -31.35
N VAL A 128 14.14 -46.18 -30.96
CA VAL A 128 12.77 -46.37 -31.44
C VAL A 128 12.10 -45.02 -31.67
N PRO A 129 11.35 -44.84 -32.77
CA PRO A 129 10.61 -43.61 -32.99
C PRO A 129 9.50 -43.44 -31.93
N ILE A 130 9.51 -42.28 -31.27
CA ILE A 130 8.49 -41.92 -30.28
C ILE A 130 7.27 -41.37 -31.02
N THR A 131 6.14 -42.07 -30.92
CA THR A 131 4.87 -41.70 -31.59
C THR A 131 4.05 -40.74 -30.74
N SER A 132 4.15 -40.83 -29.41
CA SER A 132 3.44 -39.96 -28.47
C SER A 132 4.16 -39.88 -27.12
N ILE A 133 3.94 -38.79 -26.40
CA ILE A 133 4.38 -38.61 -25.00
C ILE A 133 3.13 -38.42 -24.14
N HIS A 134 3.06 -39.11 -23.01
CA HIS A 134 1.94 -39.07 -22.08
C HIS A 134 2.44 -38.71 -20.66
N HIS A 135 2.19 -37.46 -20.26
CA HIS A 135 2.59 -36.98 -18.93
C HIS A 135 1.64 -37.47 -17.83
N VAL A 136 2.22 -37.99 -16.74
CA VAL A 136 1.49 -38.40 -15.54
C VAL A 136 1.90 -37.48 -14.39
N VAL A 137 1.21 -36.34 -14.26
CA VAL A 137 1.50 -35.41 -13.17
C VAL A 137 0.83 -35.89 -11.89
N VAL A 138 1.64 -36.25 -10.89
CA VAL A 138 1.19 -36.50 -9.53
C VAL A 138 0.98 -35.16 -8.83
N LYS A 139 -0.25 -34.86 -8.42
CA LYS A 139 -0.55 -33.62 -7.68
C LYS A 139 -0.05 -33.74 -6.23
N HIS A 140 1.16 -33.25 -5.95
CA HIS A 140 1.65 -33.14 -4.58
C HIS A 140 1.01 -31.94 -3.85
N SER A 141 -0.07 -32.26 -3.15
CA SER A 141 -0.80 -31.50 -2.12
C SER A 141 -1.23 -30.05 -2.42
N GLU A 142 -2.56 -29.83 -2.37
CA GLU A 142 -3.23 -28.54 -2.20
C GLU A 142 -2.71 -27.72 -1.01
N ARG A 143 -1.97 -28.29 -0.05
CA ARG A 143 -1.60 -27.62 1.23
C ARG A 143 -0.65 -26.43 1.07
N ILE A 144 0.26 -26.44 0.11
CA ILE A 144 1.19 -25.31 -0.11
C ILE A 144 0.47 -24.18 -0.86
N GLU A 145 -0.33 -24.52 -1.87
CA GLU A 145 -1.17 -23.55 -2.58
C GLU A 145 -2.22 -22.94 -1.66
N GLU A 146 -2.86 -23.73 -0.79
CA GLU A 146 -3.80 -23.24 0.21
C GLU A 146 -3.12 -22.31 1.21
N THR A 147 -1.91 -22.64 1.69
CA THR A 147 -1.18 -21.77 2.63
C THR A 147 -0.84 -20.42 1.97
N TRP A 148 -0.34 -20.45 0.72
CA TRP A 148 -0.06 -19.22 -0.03
C TRP A 148 -1.33 -18.44 -0.38
N ALA A 149 -2.39 -19.11 -0.77
CA ALA A 149 -3.68 -18.50 -1.08
C ALA A 149 -4.28 -17.85 0.18
N VAL A 150 -4.15 -18.48 1.34
CA VAL A 150 -4.61 -17.94 2.62
C VAL A 150 -3.79 -16.72 3.03
N ILE A 151 -2.45 -16.79 2.96
CA ILE A 151 -1.58 -15.64 3.27
C ILE A 151 -1.89 -14.48 2.31
N PHE A 152 -1.98 -14.75 1.01
CA PHE A 152 -2.26 -13.74 0.00
C PHE A 152 -3.67 -13.14 0.17
N ARG A 153 -4.65 -13.95 0.56
CA ARG A 153 -6.01 -13.50 0.91
C ARG A 153 -5.99 -12.56 2.12
N TYR A 154 -5.23 -12.88 3.18
CA TYR A 154 -5.10 -12.00 4.34
C TYR A 154 -4.33 -10.71 4.00
N LEU A 155 -3.27 -10.79 3.20
CA LEU A 155 -2.55 -9.60 2.71
C LEU A 155 -3.45 -8.71 1.87
N ARG A 156 -4.24 -9.28 0.95
CA ARG A 156 -5.27 -8.54 0.22
C ARG A 156 -6.29 -7.92 1.17
N MET A 157 -6.77 -8.66 2.17
CA MET A 157 -7.71 -8.13 3.17
C MET A 157 -7.12 -6.94 3.94
N LEU A 158 -5.82 -6.96 4.28
CA LEU A 158 -5.15 -5.85 4.95
C LEU A 158 -5.02 -4.60 4.08
N VAL A 159 -5.11 -4.72 2.75
CA VAL A 159 -4.96 -3.59 1.81
C VAL A 159 -6.31 -3.12 1.29
N GLU A 160 -7.13 -4.05 0.81
CA GLU A 160 -8.37 -3.84 0.06
C GLU A 160 -9.58 -3.63 0.98
N ASP A 161 -9.62 -4.24 2.17
CA ASP A 161 -10.74 -4.08 3.09
C ASP A 161 -10.65 -2.73 3.84
N PRO A 162 -11.61 -1.81 3.67
CA PRO A 162 -11.59 -0.50 4.32
C PRO A 162 -11.58 -0.58 5.85
N TYR A 163 -12.05 -1.67 6.43
CA TYR A 163 -12.03 -1.86 7.88
C TYR A 163 -10.61 -2.16 8.39
N TYR A 164 -9.90 -3.09 7.75
CA TYR A 164 -8.58 -3.54 8.19
C TYR A 164 -7.46 -2.60 7.73
N SER A 165 -7.54 -2.09 6.50
CA SER A 165 -6.57 -1.19 5.87
C SER A 165 -6.30 0.09 6.67
N ARG A 166 -7.34 0.64 7.34
CA ARG A 166 -7.20 1.83 8.19
C ARG A 166 -6.23 1.63 9.35
N VAL A 167 -6.12 0.42 9.89
CA VAL A 167 -5.26 0.15 11.05
C VAL A 167 -3.90 -0.40 10.59
N SER A 168 -3.90 -1.35 9.65
CA SER A 168 -2.68 -2.01 9.15
C SER A 168 -1.80 -1.09 8.32
N LEU A 169 -2.38 -0.22 7.49
CA LEU A 169 -1.65 0.69 6.61
C LEU A 169 -1.81 2.15 7.05
N GLY A 170 -3.00 2.53 7.54
CA GLY A 170 -3.27 3.90 7.95
C GLY A 170 -2.42 4.35 9.14
N VAL A 171 -2.34 3.55 10.22
CA VAL A 171 -1.56 3.93 11.41
C VAL A 171 -0.06 4.01 11.11
N PRO A 172 0.58 3.02 10.45
CA PRO A 172 1.98 3.16 10.02
C PRO A 172 2.18 4.30 9.02
N GLY A 173 1.26 4.52 8.08
CA GLY A 173 1.33 5.60 7.11
C GLY A 173 1.34 6.99 7.78
N VAL A 174 0.44 7.22 8.75
CA VAL A 174 0.42 8.46 9.54
C VAL A 174 1.70 8.63 10.34
N LEU A 175 2.21 7.55 10.96
CA LEU A 175 3.49 7.58 11.67
C LEU A 175 4.65 7.96 10.75
N LEU A 176 4.71 7.42 9.53
CA LEU A 176 5.73 7.78 8.55
C LEU A 176 5.66 9.25 8.11
N VAL A 177 4.45 9.79 7.92
CA VAL A 177 4.26 11.21 7.60
C VAL A 177 4.75 12.10 8.75
N ILE A 178 4.36 11.78 9.99
CA ILE A 178 4.81 12.50 11.18
C ILE A 178 6.32 12.41 11.33
N PHE A 179 6.89 11.22 11.10
CA PHE A 179 8.33 11.00 11.15
C PHE A 179 9.08 11.85 10.11
N GLY A 180 8.57 11.91 8.87
CA GLY A 180 9.10 12.80 7.82
C GLY A 180 9.05 14.27 8.21
N PHE A 181 7.95 14.72 8.83
CA PHE A 181 7.82 16.09 9.34
C PHE A 181 8.83 16.40 10.46
N LEU A 182 9.06 15.46 11.38
CA LEU A 182 10.03 15.62 12.47
C LEU A 182 11.47 15.68 11.95
N ILE A 183 11.80 14.92 10.90
CA ILE A 183 13.08 15.04 10.20
C ILE A 183 13.22 16.45 9.60
N ALA A 184 12.21 16.92 8.85
CA ALA A 184 12.24 18.24 8.22
C ALA A 184 12.35 19.40 9.24
N SER A 185 11.83 19.20 10.46
CA SER A 185 11.84 20.21 11.53
C SER A 185 13.06 20.09 12.47
N ASN A 186 14.00 19.17 12.20
CA ASN A 186 15.15 18.87 13.06
C ASN A 186 14.75 18.49 14.52
N GLN A 187 13.66 17.72 14.66
CA GLN A 187 13.07 17.29 15.94
C GLN A 187 13.05 15.76 16.07
N VAL A 188 13.99 15.06 15.41
CA VAL A 188 14.04 13.58 15.35
C VAL A 188 14.18 12.96 16.74
N GLU A 189 14.86 13.64 17.67
CA GLU A 189 15.00 13.19 19.07
C GLU A 189 13.64 12.97 19.76
N ASN A 190 12.62 13.73 19.35
CA ASN A 190 11.26 13.63 19.90
C ASN A 190 10.40 12.56 19.20
N ALA A 191 10.90 11.91 18.15
CA ALA A 191 10.14 10.93 17.37
C ALA A 191 9.69 9.72 18.19
N GLY A 192 10.51 9.26 19.14
CA GLY A 192 10.15 8.18 20.05
C GLY A 192 8.93 8.53 20.92
N MET A 193 8.91 9.73 21.50
CA MET A 193 7.77 10.21 22.30
C MET A 193 6.50 10.33 21.47
N VAL A 194 6.59 10.92 20.28
CA VAL A 194 5.42 11.09 19.39
C VAL A 194 4.89 9.74 18.93
N THR A 195 5.76 8.79 18.59
CA THR A 195 5.37 7.44 18.19
C THR A 195 4.68 6.70 19.33
N ALA A 196 5.25 6.74 20.54
CA ALA A 196 4.65 6.13 21.71
C ALA A 196 3.30 6.75 22.06
N PHE A 197 3.16 8.07 21.89
CA PHE A 197 1.90 8.78 22.12
C PHE A 197 0.82 8.37 21.10
N VAL A 198 1.15 8.34 19.81
CA VAL A 198 0.22 7.95 18.74
C VAL A 198 -0.19 6.48 18.88
N LEU A 199 0.77 5.57 19.05
CA LEU A 199 0.49 4.15 19.29
C LEU A 199 -0.30 3.95 20.58
N GLY A 200 0.04 4.67 21.65
CA GLY A 200 -0.67 4.63 22.92
C GLY A 200 -2.14 5.02 22.76
N ILE A 201 -2.46 6.08 22.02
CA ILE A 201 -3.83 6.47 21.72
C ILE A 201 -4.55 5.38 20.92
N VAL A 202 -3.92 4.85 19.87
CA VAL A 202 -4.53 3.81 19.02
C VAL A 202 -4.84 2.56 19.84
N LEU A 203 -3.87 2.07 20.62
CA LEU A 203 -4.03 0.90 21.49
C LEU A 203 -5.04 1.16 22.61
N PHE A 204 -5.11 2.37 23.16
CA PHE A 204 -6.10 2.74 24.15
C PHE A 204 -7.51 2.70 23.55
N ILE A 205 -7.73 3.34 22.40
CA ILE A 205 -9.04 3.36 21.74
C ILE A 205 -9.48 1.94 21.36
N LYS A 206 -8.59 1.14 20.78
CA LYS A 206 -8.87 -0.24 20.37
C LYS A 206 -9.03 -1.18 21.57
N GLY A 207 -8.12 -1.11 22.53
CA GLY A 207 -8.07 -2.00 23.70
C GLY A 207 -9.29 -1.86 24.61
N PHE A 208 -9.84 -0.65 24.73
CA PHE A 208 -11.08 -0.41 25.47
C PHE A 208 -12.35 -0.49 24.61
N GLY A 209 -12.23 -0.84 23.32
CA GLY A 209 -13.37 -0.90 22.40
C GLY A 209 -14.15 0.42 22.32
N LEU A 210 -13.46 1.55 22.53
CA LEU A 210 -14.09 2.86 22.66
C LEU A 210 -14.77 3.29 21.37
N GLU A 211 -14.39 2.72 20.23
CA GLU A 211 -15.00 2.97 18.92
C GLU A 211 -16.52 2.76 18.94
N GLN A 212 -16.97 1.66 19.55
CA GLN A 212 -18.40 1.31 19.62
C GLN A 212 -19.13 2.19 20.64
N ARG A 213 -18.45 2.56 21.74
CA ARG A 213 -19.00 3.43 22.79
C ARG A 213 -19.11 4.88 22.34
N ILE A 214 -18.14 5.38 21.56
CA ILE A 214 -18.15 6.72 20.96
C ILE A 214 -19.28 6.83 19.94
N VAL A 215 -19.51 5.80 19.12
CA VAL A 215 -20.65 5.76 18.19
C VAL A 215 -21.99 5.78 18.94
N ALA A 216 -22.09 5.11 20.09
CA ALA A 216 -23.27 5.15 20.95
C ALA A 216 -23.49 6.50 21.65
N ILE A 217 -22.43 7.30 21.84
CA ILE A 217 -22.49 8.66 22.41
C ILE A 217 -22.71 9.73 21.31
N ARG A 218 -22.55 9.38 20.04
CA ARG A 218 -22.76 10.26 18.88
C ARG A 218 -24.11 11.02 18.87
N PRO A 219 -25.24 10.48 19.39
CA PRO A 219 -26.48 11.24 19.51
C PRO A 219 -26.46 12.34 20.58
N ARG A 220 -25.47 12.34 21.49
CA ARG A 220 -25.34 13.28 22.63
C ARG A 220 -24.27 14.35 22.46
N LEU A 221 -23.43 14.26 21.42
CA LEU A 221 -22.50 15.34 21.09
C LEU A 221 -23.26 16.44 20.32
N PRO A 222 -23.01 17.73 20.60
CA PRO A 222 -23.52 18.80 19.74
C PRO A 222 -23.10 18.52 18.28
N PRO A 223 -23.89 18.94 17.29
CA PRO A 223 -23.66 18.59 15.90
C PRO A 223 -22.20 18.93 15.52
N SER A 224 -21.56 18.04 14.75
CA SER A 224 -20.12 18.07 14.44
C SER A 224 -19.65 19.39 13.83
N ASP A 225 -20.59 20.18 13.31
CA ASP A 225 -20.38 21.52 12.78
C ASP A 225 -19.95 22.52 13.88
N ARG A 226 -20.58 22.53 15.06
CA ARG A 226 -20.26 23.48 16.14
C ARG A 226 -18.98 23.13 16.88
N PHE A 227 -18.67 21.84 16.99
CA PHE A 227 -17.48 21.35 17.70
C PHE A 227 -16.18 21.80 17.02
N LEU A 228 -16.15 21.81 15.67
CA LEU A 228 -15.00 22.27 14.90
C LEU A 228 -14.70 23.75 15.12
N THR A 229 -15.71 24.61 15.07
CA THR A 229 -15.55 26.05 15.35
C THR A 229 -15.17 26.29 16.81
N LEU A 230 -15.68 25.49 17.75
CA LEU A 230 -15.36 25.66 19.17
C LEU A 230 -13.91 25.28 19.49
N ILE A 231 -13.38 24.19 18.93
CA ILE A 231 -11.97 23.81 19.10
C ILE A 231 -11.05 24.80 18.40
N SER A 232 -11.29 25.06 17.11
CA SER A 232 -10.44 25.98 16.33
C SER A 232 -10.47 27.39 16.89
N GLY A 233 -11.64 27.89 17.28
CA GLY A 233 -11.80 29.16 17.98
C GLY A 233 -11.10 29.16 19.34
N GLY A 234 -11.22 28.08 20.12
CA GLY A 234 -10.53 27.92 21.40
C GLY A 234 -9.01 27.97 21.26
N ILE A 235 -8.44 27.22 20.31
CA ILE A 235 -7.01 27.28 19.97
C ILE A 235 -6.63 28.68 19.51
N GLY A 236 -7.45 29.31 18.66
CA GLY A 236 -7.24 30.69 18.20
C GLY A 236 -7.17 31.69 19.34
N VAL A 237 -8.06 31.59 20.33
CA VAL A 237 -8.07 32.44 21.54
C VAL A 237 -6.81 32.23 22.36
N ILE A 238 -6.39 30.97 22.57
CA ILE A 238 -5.16 30.65 23.31
C ILE A 238 -3.94 31.29 22.63
N LEU A 239 -3.82 31.13 21.32
CA LEU A 239 -2.72 31.71 20.54
C LEU A 239 -2.76 33.25 20.55
N ALA A 240 -3.94 33.85 20.49
CA ALA A 240 -4.08 35.30 20.62
C ALA A 240 -3.64 35.80 22.01
N ILE A 241 -3.99 35.10 23.09
CA ILE A 241 -3.54 35.41 24.45
C ILE A 241 -2.00 35.31 24.54
N LEU A 242 -1.42 34.24 23.99
CA LEU A 242 0.04 34.07 23.96
C LEU A 242 0.73 35.17 23.14
N GLY A 243 0.16 35.54 22.00
CA GLY A 243 0.64 36.67 21.17
C GLY A 243 0.58 37.99 21.93
N CYS A 244 -0.52 38.28 22.61
CA CYS A 244 -0.64 39.47 23.47
C CYS A 244 0.39 39.46 24.60
N TYR A 245 0.59 38.31 25.25
CA TYR A 245 1.60 38.17 26.31
C TYR A 245 3.01 38.44 25.78
N GLN A 246 3.39 37.85 24.65
CA GLN A 246 4.70 38.09 24.03
C GLN A 246 4.87 39.54 23.56
N GLY A 247 3.83 40.14 22.97
CA GLY A 247 3.83 41.54 22.57
C GLY A 247 4.01 42.49 23.75
N ILE A 248 3.25 42.31 24.84
CA ILE A 248 3.32 43.16 26.03
C ILE A 248 4.69 43.05 26.70
N THR A 249 5.19 41.82 26.89
CA THR A 249 6.49 41.60 27.54
C THR A 249 7.66 42.14 26.72
N TYR A 250 7.55 42.13 25.39
CA TYR A 250 8.54 42.76 24.53
C TYR A 250 8.44 44.29 24.53
N ALA A 251 7.21 44.84 24.46
CA ALA A 251 6.97 46.28 24.53
C ALA A 251 7.46 46.88 25.85
N TRP A 252 7.35 46.14 26.96
CA TRP A 252 7.89 46.57 28.26
C TRP A 252 9.39 46.85 28.25
N LYS A 253 10.17 46.27 27.34
CA LYS A 253 11.60 46.53 27.22
C LYS A 253 11.93 47.90 26.61
N PHE A 254 10.96 48.55 25.97
CA PHE A 254 11.13 49.88 25.35
C PHE A 254 10.80 51.03 26.32
N LEU A 255 10.29 50.74 27.52
CA LEU A 255 10.07 51.76 28.53
C LEU A 255 11.41 52.21 29.15
N PRO A 256 11.65 53.53 29.29
CA PRO A 256 12.80 54.02 30.02
C PRO A 256 12.72 53.62 31.51
N PRO A 257 13.86 53.53 32.23
CA PRO A 257 13.89 53.13 33.64
C PRO A 257 13.08 54.06 34.57
N ASP A 258 12.92 55.32 34.18
CA ASP A 258 12.14 56.33 34.91
C ASP A 258 10.70 56.40 34.36
N VAL A 259 9.89 55.43 34.75
CA VAL A 259 8.49 55.32 34.30
C VAL A 259 7.64 56.31 35.07
N LYS A 260 7.02 57.25 34.33
CA LYS A 260 6.12 58.23 34.91
C LYS A 260 4.74 57.63 35.24
N PRO A 261 4.01 58.20 36.20
CA PRO A 261 2.66 57.73 36.52
C PRO A 261 1.68 57.79 35.34
N PHE A 262 0.60 57.00 35.40
CA PHE A 262 -0.37 56.86 34.30
C PHE A 262 -1.11 58.16 33.94
N TRP A 263 -1.18 59.13 34.85
CA TRP A 263 -1.84 60.42 34.61
C TRP A 263 -0.99 61.41 33.80
N GLU A 264 0.30 61.15 33.57
CA GLU A 264 1.14 61.98 32.70
C GLU A 264 0.93 61.62 31.22
N ILE A 265 -0.19 62.07 30.67
CA ILE A 265 -0.64 61.75 29.30
C ILE A 265 0.45 62.05 28.25
N GLY A 266 1.19 63.16 28.39
CA GLY A 266 2.23 63.54 27.44
C GLY A 266 3.38 62.52 27.35
N PHE A 267 3.74 61.89 28.46
CA PHE A 267 4.76 60.82 28.46
C PHE A 267 4.24 59.58 27.72
N TRP A 268 3.03 59.13 28.03
CA TRP A 268 2.44 57.94 27.41
C TRP A 268 2.16 58.13 25.92
N VAL A 269 1.75 59.33 25.50
CA VAL A 269 1.60 59.68 24.07
C VAL A 269 2.93 59.65 23.34
N GLY A 270 4.02 60.10 23.96
CA GLY A 270 5.36 60.02 23.36
C GLY A 270 5.89 58.59 23.23
N GLN A 271 5.56 57.70 24.18
CA GLN A 271 6.00 56.31 24.17
C GLN A 271 5.08 55.38 23.36
N LEU A 272 3.85 55.81 23.07
CA LEU A 272 2.83 55.01 22.38
C LEU A 272 3.31 54.42 21.04
N PRO A 273 3.98 55.16 20.14
CA PRO A 273 4.48 54.59 18.88
C PRO A 273 5.47 53.44 19.10
N ASN A 274 6.44 53.62 19.99
CA ASN A 274 7.44 52.59 20.32
C ASN A 274 6.80 51.37 20.98
N LEU A 275 5.87 51.59 21.92
CA LEU A 275 5.17 50.51 22.60
C LEU A 275 4.26 49.72 21.65
N ALA A 276 3.51 50.41 20.79
CA ALA A 276 2.65 49.79 19.79
C ALA A 276 3.47 49.04 18.73
N GLY A 277 4.53 49.66 18.21
CA GLY A 277 5.44 49.04 17.26
C GLY A 277 6.09 47.78 17.84
N ALA A 278 6.66 47.87 19.05
CA ALA A 278 7.25 46.72 19.71
C ALA A 278 6.22 45.59 19.96
N PHE A 279 5.00 45.95 20.40
CA PHE A 279 3.92 44.98 20.55
C PHE A 279 3.62 44.26 19.24
N PHE A 280 3.47 45.00 18.14
CA PHE A 280 3.13 44.42 16.85
C PHE A 280 4.26 43.55 16.26
N VAL A 281 5.53 43.90 16.45
CA VAL A 281 6.66 43.09 15.96
C VAL A 281 6.64 41.66 16.52
N ARG A 282 6.26 41.48 17.79
CA ARG A 282 6.28 40.15 18.45
C ARG A 282 4.90 39.51 18.63
N GLY A 283 3.85 40.30 18.79
CA GLY A 283 2.50 39.79 19.04
C GLY A 283 1.75 39.37 17.77
N THR A 284 2.02 40.01 16.63
CA THR A 284 1.21 39.85 15.41
C THR A 284 1.22 38.43 14.87
N ASP A 285 2.36 37.74 14.88
CA ASP A 285 2.48 36.39 14.29
C ASP A 285 1.53 35.38 14.94
N LEU A 286 1.51 35.31 16.27
CA LEU A 286 0.64 34.38 17.01
C LEU A 286 -0.83 34.78 16.96
N ILE A 287 -1.13 36.09 16.95
CA ILE A 287 -2.51 36.58 16.82
C ILE A 287 -3.07 36.25 15.43
N VAL A 288 -2.29 36.49 14.37
CA VAL A 288 -2.68 36.17 12.99
C VAL A 288 -2.81 34.65 12.81
N LEU A 289 -1.89 33.86 13.37
CA LEU A 289 -1.99 32.41 13.33
C LEU A 289 -3.25 31.90 14.04
N GLY A 290 -3.57 32.46 15.21
CA GLY A 290 -4.79 32.13 15.95
C GLY A 290 -6.06 32.47 15.16
N ALA A 291 -6.11 33.65 14.55
CA ALA A 291 -7.22 34.07 13.69
C ALA A 291 -7.35 33.20 12.43
N ALA A 292 -6.22 32.80 11.82
CA ALA A 292 -6.22 31.92 10.66
C ALA A 292 -6.78 30.53 11.00
N ILE A 293 -6.38 29.96 12.15
CA ILE A 293 -6.89 28.66 12.62
C ILE A 293 -8.40 28.73 12.86
N ALA A 294 -8.89 29.82 13.45
CA ALA A 294 -10.33 30.02 13.66
C ALA A 294 -11.11 30.10 12.33
N LEU A 295 -10.61 30.84 11.33
CA LEU A 295 -11.24 30.92 10.01
C LEU A 295 -11.20 29.59 9.25
N ILE A 296 -10.11 28.82 9.38
CA ILE A 296 -10.01 27.48 8.78
C ILE A 296 -11.05 26.54 9.41
N GLY A 297 -11.19 26.57 10.73
CA GLY A 297 -12.18 25.74 11.42
C GLY A 297 -13.62 26.11 11.08
N ASP A 298 -13.91 27.40 10.93
CA ASP A 298 -15.21 27.87 10.45
C ASP A 298 -15.46 27.52 8.97
N GLY A 299 -14.43 27.58 8.13
CA GLY A 299 -14.49 27.10 6.74
C GLY A 299 -14.80 25.60 6.65
N ALA A 300 -14.15 24.79 7.49
CA ALA A 300 -14.42 23.35 7.59
C ALA A 300 -15.85 23.06 8.06
N ARG A 301 -16.37 23.86 8.99
CA ARG A 301 -17.78 23.80 9.40
C ARG A 301 -18.72 24.06 8.22
N HIS A 302 -18.49 25.11 7.44
CA HIS A 302 -19.33 25.46 6.30
C HIS A 302 -19.22 24.46 5.15
N TYR A 303 -18.09 23.79 4.99
CA TYR A 303 -17.94 22.64 4.10
C TYR A 303 -18.88 21.48 4.49
N LEU A 304 -18.96 21.13 5.78
CA LEU A 304 -19.88 20.09 6.26
C LEU A 304 -21.36 20.47 6.07
N GLN A 305 -21.68 21.76 6.14
CA GLN A 305 -23.03 22.28 5.91
C GLN A 305 -23.37 22.47 4.42
N LYS A 306 -22.44 22.13 3.49
CA LYS A 306 -22.56 22.38 2.04
C LYS A 306 -22.82 23.86 1.69
N ALA A 307 -22.41 24.77 2.56
CA ALA A 307 -22.54 26.22 2.37
C ALA A 307 -21.31 26.76 1.63
N TYR A 308 -21.17 26.43 0.34
CA TYR A 308 -19.96 26.69 -0.44
C TYR A 308 -19.56 28.17 -0.48
N VAL A 309 -20.53 29.08 -0.49
CA VAL A 309 -20.31 30.53 -0.46
C VAL A 309 -19.48 30.97 0.75
N LYS A 310 -19.84 30.50 1.96
CA LYS A 310 -19.18 30.90 3.20
C LYS A 310 -17.76 30.37 3.33
N ILE A 311 -17.45 29.26 2.66
CA ILE A 311 -16.08 28.74 2.57
C ILE A 311 -15.19 29.73 1.83
N TRP A 312 -15.70 30.29 0.73
CA TRP A 312 -14.97 31.29 -0.05
C TRP A 312 -14.82 32.62 0.68
N GLU A 313 -15.81 33.03 1.47
CA GLU A 313 -15.67 34.19 2.38
C GLU A 313 -14.52 33.97 3.38
N ASN A 314 -14.43 32.79 3.99
CA ASN A 314 -13.33 32.46 4.90
C ASN A 314 -11.98 32.38 4.19
N MET A 315 -11.93 31.92 2.93
CA MET A 315 -10.72 31.96 2.12
C MET A 315 -10.25 33.39 1.82
N VAL A 316 -11.18 34.28 1.48
CA VAL A 316 -10.88 35.72 1.34
C VAL A 316 -10.39 36.29 2.67
N GLY A 317 -10.99 35.89 3.79
CA GLY A 317 -10.53 36.23 5.14
C GLY A 317 -9.08 35.79 5.42
N LEU A 318 -8.67 34.59 4.99
CA LEU A 318 -7.29 34.13 5.12
C LEU A 318 -6.31 34.94 4.27
N ILE A 319 -6.69 35.26 3.02
CA ILE A 319 -5.89 36.12 2.15
C ILE A 319 -5.72 37.50 2.79
N PHE A 320 -6.81 38.05 3.33
CA PHE A 320 -6.78 39.31 4.07
C PHE A 320 -5.85 39.25 5.27
N LEU A 321 -5.95 38.22 6.13
CA LEU A 321 -5.07 38.05 7.29
C LEU A 321 -3.59 37.96 6.91
N PHE A 322 -3.28 37.26 5.82
CA PHE A 322 -1.92 37.16 5.31
C PHE A 322 -1.34 38.54 4.95
N TRP A 323 -2.08 39.35 4.20
CA TRP A 323 -1.65 40.70 3.84
C TRP A 323 -1.62 41.64 5.04
N MET A 324 -2.62 41.56 5.92
CA MET A 324 -2.67 42.35 7.14
C MET A 324 -1.46 42.11 8.02
N ARG A 325 -0.99 40.85 8.13
CA ARG A 325 0.24 40.53 8.84
C ARG A 325 1.42 41.34 8.31
N LEU A 326 1.63 41.33 6.99
CA LEU A 326 2.75 42.04 6.36
C LEU A 326 2.65 43.55 6.57
N ILE A 327 1.44 44.12 6.38
CA ILE A 327 1.20 45.56 6.56
C ILE A 327 1.45 45.98 8.02
N VAL A 328 0.97 45.19 8.99
CA VAL A 328 1.16 45.49 10.42
C VAL A 328 2.62 45.42 10.82
N LEU A 329 3.40 44.44 10.33
CA LEU A 329 4.82 44.33 10.65
C LEU A 329 5.64 45.50 10.09
N GLU A 330 5.42 45.87 8.83
CA GLU A 330 6.08 47.05 8.24
C GLU A 330 5.66 48.36 8.93
N SER A 331 4.37 48.48 9.28
CA SER A 331 3.88 49.64 10.04
C SER A 331 4.53 49.70 11.43
N ALA A 332 4.76 48.54 12.06
CA ALA A 332 5.40 48.46 13.36
C ALA A 332 6.86 48.92 13.32
N GLU A 333 7.58 48.62 12.24
CA GLU A 333 8.96 49.08 12.04
C GLU A 333 9.03 50.59 11.85
N ILE A 334 8.10 51.17 11.08
CA ILE A 334 8.00 52.64 10.89
C ILE A 334 7.64 53.35 12.20
N LEU A 335 6.79 52.74 13.03
CA LEU A 335 6.42 53.29 14.35
C LEU A 335 7.62 53.35 15.31
N ILE A 336 8.54 52.38 15.23
CA ILE A 336 9.77 52.37 16.04
C ILE A 336 10.82 53.32 15.43
N ASN A 337 10.92 53.36 14.10
CA ASN A 337 11.92 54.13 13.35
C ASN A 337 11.24 55.13 12.39
N PRO A 338 10.82 56.31 12.87
CA PRO A 338 10.06 57.28 12.07
C PRO A 338 10.89 57.95 10.96
N GLU A 339 12.22 57.83 10.99
CA GLU A 339 13.12 58.39 9.97
C GLU A 339 13.17 57.53 8.69
N THR A 340 12.48 56.40 8.67
CA THR A 340 12.42 55.51 7.51
C THR A 340 11.79 56.23 6.30
N PRO A 341 12.52 56.39 5.17
CA PRO A 341 12.01 57.14 4.04
C PRO A 341 10.88 56.36 3.33
N LEU A 342 9.68 56.91 3.38
CA LEU A 342 8.51 56.39 2.67
C LEU A 342 8.55 56.79 1.20
N THR A 343 8.88 55.83 0.34
CA THR A 343 8.80 55.97 -1.12
C THR A 343 7.69 55.09 -1.69
N LEU A 344 7.31 55.29 -2.96
CA LEU A 344 6.35 54.44 -3.67
C LEU A 344 6.79 52.96 -3.77
N PHE A 345 8.08 52.69 -3.64
CA PHE A 345 8.66 51.35 -3.65
C PHE A 345 8.93 50.79 -2.25
N SER A 346 8.50 51.50 -1.19
CA SER A 346 8.62 50.98 0.17
C SER A 346 7.78 49.70 0.34
N PRO A 347 8.25 48.72 1.14
CA PRO A 347 7.53 47.46 1.36
C PRO A 347 6.09 47.68 1.84
N LEU A 348 5.85 48.64 2.74
CA LEU A 348 4.51 48.98 3.23
C LEU A 348 3.56 49.35 2.08
N VAL A 349 3.97 50.25 1.19
CA VAL A 349 3.14 50.70 0.05
C VAL A 349 2.89 49.55 -0.91
N LEU A 350 3.93 48.77 -1.22
CA LEU A 350 3.81 47.61 -2.11
C LEU A 350 2.87 46.54 -1.54
N TYR A 351 3.01 46.18 -0.26
CA TYR A 351 2.12 45.20 0.38
C TYR A 351 0.69 45.71 0.50
N THR A 352 0.50 47.01 0.71
CA THR A 352 -0.85 47.61 0.73
C THR A 352 -1.50 47.53 -0.65
N VAL A 353 -0.80 47.94 -1.71
CA VAL A 353 -1.32 47.89 -3.09
C VAL A 353 -1.57 46.45 -3.53
N ALA A 354 -0.62 45.55 -3.29
CA ALA A 354 -0.75 44.13 -3.62
C ALA A 354 -1.88 43.46 -2.82
N GLY A 355 -1.99 43.76 -1.52
CA GLY A 355 -3.04 43.26 -0.66
C GLY A 355 -4.42 43.69 -1.13
N VAL A 356 -4.62 45.00 -1.33
CA VAL A 356 -5.91 45.53 -1.84
C VAL A 356 -6.26 44.93 -3.20
N THR A 357 -5.29 44.85 -4.12
CA THR A 357 -5.52 44.30 -5.47
C THR A 357 -5.92 42.82 -5.41
N THR A 358 -5.18 42.01 -4.65
CA THR A 358 -5.46 40.56 -4.54
C THR A 358 -6.77 40.27 -3.82
N ILE A 359 -7.12 41.05 -2.79
CA ILE A 359 -8.42 40.93 -2.11
C ILE A 359 -9.56 41.28 -3.07
N ILE A 360 -9.46 42.39 -3.82
CA ILE A 360 -10.47 42.78 -4.81
C ILE A 360 -10.65 41.69 -5.87
N ILE A 361 -9.54 41.17 -6.42
CA ILE A 361 -9.58 40.08 -7.40
C ILE A 361 -10.23 38.83 -6.79
N ALA A 362 -9.86 38.44 -5.58
CA ALA A 362 -10.44 37.28 -4.89
C ALA A 362 -11.95 37.45 -4.70
N VAL A 363 -12.41 38.61 -4.24
CA VAL A 363 -13.84 38.93 -4.07
C VAL A 363 -14.57 38.89 -5.42
N ILE A 364 -14.00 39.46 -6.49
CA ILE A 364 -14.58 39.43 -7.83
C ILE A 364 -14.70 37.99 -8.35
N ILE A 365 -13.69 37.14 -8.13
CA ILE A 365 -13.72 35.73 -8.54
C ILE A 365 -14.83 34.97 -7.80
N VAL A 366 -14.92 35.16 -6.48
CA VAL A 366 -15.95 34.54 -5.65
C VAL A 366 -17.34 35.00 -6.11
N TYR A 367 -17.51 36.30 -6.35
CA TYR A 367 -18.75 36.88 -6.87
C TYR A 367 -19.11 36.35 -8.27
N ARG A 368 -18.14 36.25 -9.20
CA ARG A 368 -18.39 35.72 -10.54
C ARG A 368 -18.82 34.25 -10.51
N ARG A 369 -18.27 33.47 -9.56
CA ARG A 369 -18.52 32.04 -9.43
C ARG A 369 -19.83 31.71 -8.71
N TYR A 370 -20.24 32.53 -7.73
CA TYR A 370 -21.40 32.25 -6.86
C TYR A 370 -22.44 33.39 -6.79
N GLY A 371 -22.31 34.45 -7.60
CA GLY A 371 -23.12 35.66 -7.51
C GLY A 371 -24.63 35.46 -7.71
N ARG A 372 -25.07 34.35 -8.32
CA ARG A 372 -26.50 33.99 -8.40
C ARG A 372 -27.11 33.55 -7.06
N GLU A 373 -26.30 33.10 -6.10
CA GLU A 373 -26.77 32.71 -4.76
C GLU A 373 -26.84 33.91 -3.79
N PHE A 374 -26.08 34.99 -4.04
CA PHE A 374 -26.08 36.20 -3.22
C PHE A 374 -27.23 37.17 -3.52
N PHE A 375 -27.71 37.21 -4.76
CA PHE A 375 -28.86 38.00 -5.17
C PHE A 375 -29.83 37.13 -5.98
N PRO A 376 -30.84 36.51 -5.35
CA PRO A 376 -32.02 36.09 -6.10
C PRO A 376 -32.65 37.36 -6.66
N TYR A 377 -32.36 37.69 -7.93
CA TYR A 377 -33.13 38.71 -8.63
C TYR A 377 -34.61 38.33 -8.50
N PRO A 378 -35.48 39.20 -7.95
CA PRO A 378 -36.89 39.00 -8.19
C PRO A 378 -37.06 39.17 -9.69
N LEU A 379 -37.28 38.06 -10.39
CA LEU A 379 -37.79 38.10 -11.75
C LEU A 379 -39.02 38.99 -11.69
N ARG A 380 -38.93 40.13 -12.39
CA ARG A 380 -40.02 41.07 -12.63
C ARG A 380 -41.20 40.24 -13.14
N GLN A 381 -42.16 39.95 -12.27
CA GLN A 381 -43.49 39.57 -12.68
C GLN A 381 -44.14 40.85 -13.19
N ASP A 382 -44.60 40.77 -14.43
CA ASP A 382 -45.61 41.62 -15.07
C ASP A 382 -45.21 43.04 -15.48
N ALA A 383 -45.00 43.19 -16.80
CA ALA A 383 -45.60 44.24 -17.63
C ALA A 383 -45.63 43.75 -19.09
#